data_AF-A0A2V8GXI3-F1
#
_entry.id   AF-A0A2V8GXI3-F1
#
_cell.length_a   1.000
_cell.length_b   1.000
_cell.length_c   1.000
_cell.angle_alpha   90.00
_cell.angle_beta   90.00
_cell.angle_gamma   90.00
#
_symmetry.space_group_name_H-M   'P 1'
#
loop_
_entity.id
_entity.type
_entity.pdbx_description
1 polymer ?
#
loop_
_entity_poly.entity_id
_entity_poly.type
_entity_poly.pdbx_seq_one_letter_code
_entity_poly.pdbx_strand_id
1 'polypeptide(L)'
;MKLRRLEDLPALVQGKKVVLANGCFDMLEVGHLRYLQHARTMGDLLVVAINSDKSIAMIKDPGRPILDEKERVSLVSALRTVDYVVLFDEPDVSRVLEVLGPAIHAKDPKNHATRDIIKRILSTEK
;
A
#
# COMPACT_ATOMS: atom_id res chain seq x y z
N MET A 1 -8.13 13.55 7.28
CA MET A 1 -7.73 12.94 5.99
C MET A 1 -6.46 12.11 6.21
N LYS A 2 -6.32 10.91 5.63
CA LYS A 2 -5.18 9.98 5.88
C LYS A 2 -4.01 10.10 4.89
N LEU A 3 -4.23 10.78 3.76
CA LEU A 3 -3.19 11.08 2.78
C LEU A 3 -2.09 11.96 3.39
N ARG A 4 -0.83 11.60 3.18
CA ARG A 4 0.37 12.32 3.61
C ARG A 4 1.36 12.40 2.47
N ARG A 5 2.26 13.39 2.55
CA ARG A 5 3.45 13.40 1.69
C ARG A 5 4.43 12.38 2.22
N LEU A 6 5.22 11.78 1.33
CA LEU A 6 6.17 10.73 1.70
C LEU A 6 7.18 11.22 2.74
N GLU A 7 7.59 12.47 2.60
CA GLU A 7 8.61 13.14 3.41
C GLU A 7 8.14 13.38 4.85
N ASP A 8 6.82 13.45 5.07
CA ASP A 8 6.24 13.66 6.41
C ASP A 8 6.14 12.34 7.19
N LEU A 9 6.16 11.18 6.52
CA LEU A 9 5.89 9.89 7.15
C LEU A 9 6.90 9.49 8.23
N PRO A 10 8.24 9.64 8.06
CA PRO A 10 9.20 9.21 9.08
C PRO A 10 8.95 9.84 10.45
N ALA A 11 8.58 11.12 10.49
CA ALA A 11 8.25 11.82 11.73
C ALA A 11 6.91 11.33 12.33
N LEU A 12 5.91 11.05 11.49
CA LEU A 12 4.58 10.60 11.93
C LEU A 12 4.57 9.18 12.50
N VAL A 13 5.56 8.36 12.14
CA VAL A 13 5.62 6.93 12.50
C VAL A 13 6.76 6.59 13.45
N GLN A 14 7.44 7.61 13.98
CA GLN A 14 8.60 7.42 14.86
C GLN A 14 8.26 6.52 16.05
N GLY A 15 9.10 5.51 16.30
CA GLY A 15 8.92 4.56 17.40
C GLY A 15 7.77 3.56 17.23
N LYS A 16 7.20 3.44 16.01
CA LYS A 16 6.15 2.47 15.68
C LYS A 16 6.70 1.35 14.80
N LYS A 17 6.20 0.13 14.98
CA LYS A 17 6.42 -0.98 14.04
C LYS A 17 5.53 -0.78 12.81
N VAL A 18 6.08 -0.14 11.78
CA VAL A 18 5.34 0.20 10.55
C VAL A 18 5.23 -1.00 9.62
N VAL A 19 4.02 -1.28 9.17
CA VAL A 19 3.74 -2.17 8.04
C VAL A 19 3.45 -1.30 6.81
N LEU A 20 4.14 -1.57 5.71
CA LEU A 20 3.87 -0.97 4.41
C LEU A 20 3.14 -1.99 3.53
N ALA A 21 2.01 -1.61 2.98
CA ALA A 21 1.40 -2.26 1.83
C ALA A 21 1.51 -1.35 0.61
N ASN A 22 1.64 -1.89 -0.59
CA ASN A 22 1.58 -1.08 -1.81
C ASN A 22 0.78 -1.73 -2.94
N GLY A 23 0.22 -0.90 -3.82
CA GLY A 23 -0.52 -1.37 -4.99
C GLY A 23 -1.24 -0.26 -5.75
N CYS A 24 -1.83 -0.63 -6.90
CA CYS A 24 -2.66 0.27 -7.69
C CYS A 24 -4.01 0.53 -7.03
N PHE A 25 -4.65 -0.51 -6.48
CA PHE A 25 -6.02 -0.48 -5.94
C PHE A 25 -7.06 0.08 -6.92
N ASP A 26 -6.88 -0.20 -8.22
CA ASP A 26 -7.76 0.25 -9.30
C ASP A 26 -9.23 -0.16 -9.05
N MET A 27 -9.46 -1.47 -8.93
CA MET A 27 -10.75 -2.02 -8.51
C MET A 27 -10.59 -2.62 -7.12
N LEU A 28 -11.06 -1.89 -6.10
CA LEU A 28 -10.94 -2.32 -4.72
C LEU A 28 -11.92 -3.46 -4.41
N GLU A 29 -11.45 -4.70 -4.52
CA GLU A 29 -12.22 -5.89 -4.16
C GLU A 29 -11.96 -6.43 -2.74
N VAL A 30 -12.76 -7.44 -2.35
CA VAL A 30 -12.68 -8.08 -1.02
C VAL A 30 -11.32 -8.71 -0.72
N GLY A 31 -10.58 -9.13 -1.74
CA GLY A 31 -9.22 -9.64 -1.62
C GLY A 31 -8.28 -8.60 -0.99
N HIS A 32 -8.28 -7.38 -1.51
CA HIS A 32 -7.51 -6.27 -0.95
C HIS A 32 -7.91 -5.97 0.49
N LEU A 33 -9.21 -6.01 0.80
CA LEU A 33 -9.67 -5.76 2.17
C LEU A 33 -9.09 -6.79 3.15
N ARG A 34 -9.16 -8.08 2.82
CA ARG A 34 -8.61 -9.15 3.66
C ARG A 34 -7.09 -9.04 3.79
N TYR A 35 -6.41 -8.74 2.68
CA TYR A 35 -4.98 -8.50 2.65
C TYR A 35 -4.56 -7.33 3.58
N LEU A 36 -5.19 -6.16 3.45
CA LEU A 36 -4.89 -4.99 4.27
C LEU A 36 -5.27 -5.21 5.75
N GLN A 37 -6.37 -5.92 6.02
CA GLN A 37 -6.74 -6.31 7.38
C GLN A 37 -5.66 -7.20 8.02
N HIS A 38 -5.16 -8.19 7.29
CA HIS A 38 -4.11 -9.06 7.79
C HIS A 38 -2.79 -8.30 7.97
N ALA A 39 -2.37 -7.51 6.98
CA ALA A 39 -1.18 -6.67 7.07
C ALA A 39 -1.22 -5.76 8.32
N ARG A 40 -2.38 -5.16 8.61
CA ARG A 40 -2.55 -4.31 9.79
C ARG A 40 -2.26 -5.02 11.12
N THR A 41 -2.47 -6.33 11.21
CA THR A 41 -2.20 -7.10 12.44
C THR A 41 -0.71 -7.34 12.72
N MET A 42 0.18 -7.06 11.76
CA MET A 42 1.60 -7.40 11.88
C MET A 42 2.46 -6.29 12.53
N GLY A 43 1.87 -5.12 12.79
CA GLY A 43 2.55 -3.98 13.41
C GLY A 43 1.60 -2.96 14.04
N ASP A 44 2.16 -1.85 14.46
CA ASP A 44 1.44 -0.79 15.18
C ASP A 44 0.61 0.08 14.24
N LEU A 45 1.06 0.26 13.00
CA LEU A 45 0.45 1.11 11.98
C LEU A 45 0.57 0.47 10.59
N LEU A 46 -0.44 0.71 9.75
CA LEU A 46 -0.42 0.36 8.32
C LEU A 46 -0.36 1.63 7.47
N VAL A 47 0.73 1.77 6.72
CA VAL A 47 0.86 2.73 5.63
C VAL A 47 0.53 2.03 4.31
N VAL A 48 -0.31 2.63 3.49
CA VAL A 48 -0.59 2.15 2.13
C VAL A 48 -0.01 3.11 1.10
N ALA A 49 0.93 2.62 0.29
CA ALA A 49 1.47 3.34 -0.85
C ALA A 49 0.69 3.02 -2.12
N ILE A 50 0.14 4.05 -2.75
CA ILE A 50 -0.68 3.96 -3.95
C ILE A 50 0.11 4.52 -5.12
N ASN A 51 0.17 3.76 -6.22
CA ASN A 51 0.74 4.25 -7.48
C ASN A 51 -0.10 5.44 -8.01
N SER A 52 0.55 6.53 -8.42
CA SER A 52 -0.11 7.60 -9.17
C SER A 52 -0.55 7.14 -10.56
N ASP A 53 -1.40 7.93 -11.23
CA ASP A 53 -1.84 7.62 -12.59
C ASP A 53 -0.63 7.58 -13.55
N LYS A 54 0.35 8.46 -13.32
CA LYS A 54 1.64 8.47 -14.02
C LYS A 54 2.43 7.19 -13.78
N SER A 55 2.50 6.73 -12.52
CA SER A 55 3.16 5.46 -12.18
C SER A 55 2.53 4.28 -12.93
N ILE A 56 1.20 4.20 -12.91
CA ILE A 56 0.44 3.12 -13.56
C ILE A 56 0.60 3.12 -15.09
N ALA A 57 0.59 4.29 -15.73
CA ALA A 57 0.78 4.40 -17.17
C ALA A 57 2.13 3.83 -17.66
N MET A 58 3.15 3.75 -16.78
CA MET A 58 4.46 3.15 -17.10
C MET A 58 4.48 1.62 -16.97
N ILE A 59 3.58 1.04 -16.17
CA ILE A 59 3.68 -0.38 -15.74
C ILE A 59 2.48 -1.25 -16.11
N LYS A 60 1.38 -0.66 -16.59
CA LYS A 60 0.15 -1.37 -16.98
C LYS A 60 -0.20 -1.13 -18.43
N ASP A 61 -1.07 -1.99 -18.95
CA ASP A 61 -1.62 -1.87 -20.29
C ASP A 61 -2.41 -0.56 -20.47
N PRO A 62 -2.46 -0.02 -21.69
CA PRO A 62 -3.30 1.13 -22.02
C PRO A 62 -4.76 0.93 -21.55
N GLY A 63 -5.37 2.01 -21.04
CA GLY A 63 -6.73 1.97 -20.47
C GLY A 63 -6.78 1.63 -18.98
N ARG A 64 -5.63 1.62 -18.29
CA ARG A 64 -5.53 1.55 -16.82
C ARG A 64 -4.80 2.78 -16.27
N PRO A 65 -5.15 3.23 -15.05
CA PRO A 65 -6.22 2.71 -14.18
C PRO A 65 -7.63 3.12 -14.67
N ILE A 66 -8.67 2.43 -14.22
CA ILE A 66 -10.08 2.79 -14.45
C ILE A 66 -10.47 3.95 -13.53
N LEU A 67 -10.09 3.87 -12.25
CA LEU A 67 -10.29 4.94 -11.27
C LEU A 67 -9.05 5.83 -11.19
N ASP A 68 -9.26 7.14 -11.12
CA ASP A 68 -8.15 8.08 -10.97
C ASP A 68 -7.47 7.95 -9.60
N GLU A 69 -6.26 8.48 -9.46
CA GLU A 69 -5.50 8.39 -8.22
C GLU A 69 -6.22 8.98 -6.99
N LYS A 70 -7.05 10.01 -7.17
CA LYS A 70 -7.77 10.66 -6.07
C LYS A 70 -8.91 9.78 -5.58
N GLU A 71 -9.63 9.13 -6.50
CA GLU A 71 -10.66 8.16 -6.21
C GLU A 71 -10.08 6.96 -5.45
N ARG A 72 -8.98 6.38 -5.97
CA ARG A 72 -8.28 5.25 -5.34
C ARG A 72 -7.76 5.60 -3.94
N VAL A 73 -7.14 6.77 -3.77
CA VAL A 73 -6.71 7.28 -2.45
C VAL A 73 -7.90 7.45 -1.52
N SER A 74 -9.04 7.96 -2.00
CA SER A 74 -10.24 8.17 -1.18
C SER A 74 -10.82 6.86 -0.67
N LEU A 75 -10.95 5.86 -1.55
CA LEU A 75 -11.43 4.52 -1.21
C LEU A 75 -10.54 3.84 -0.16
N VAL A 76 -9.22 3.82 -0.40
CA VAL A 76 -8.26 3.20 0.54
C VAL A 76 -8.22 3.97 1.87
N SER A 77 -8.27 5.30 1.84
CA SER A 77 -8.29 6.14 3.06
C SER A 77 -9.54 5.89 3.92
N ALA A 78 -10.67 5.53 3.31
CA ALA A 78 -11.91 5.22 4.03
C ALA A 78 -11.82 3.92 4.84
N LEU A 79 -10.88 3.02 4.52
CA LEU A 79 -10.72 1.76 5.25
C LEU A 79 -10.20 2.01 6.66
N ARG A 80 -10.92 1.47 7.67
CA ARG A 80 -10.56 1.63 9.09
C ARG A 80 -9.14 1.15 9.41
N THR A 81 -8.68 0.11 8.73
CA THR A 81 -7.37 -0.53 8.97
C THR A 81 -6.18 0.25 8.44
N VAL A 82 -6.40 1.24 7.58
CA VAL A 82 -5.34 2.07 7.01
C VAL A 82 -5.10 3.26 7.92
N ASP A 83 -3.86 3.51 8.34
CA ASP A 83 -3.52 4.64 9.20
C ASP A 83 -3.08 5.85 8.34
N TYR A 84 -2.21 5.62 7.36
CA TYR A 84 -1.76 6.64 6.41
C TYR A 84 -1.78 6.11 4.98
N VAL A 85 -2.01 7.03 4.04
CA VAL A 85 -1.87 6.78 2.59
C VAL A 85 -0.80 7.70 2.03
N VAL A 86 0.01 7.19 1.12
CA VAL A 86 0.98 7.98 0.35
C VAL A 86 0.82 7.66 -1.13
N LEU A 87 0.94 8.67 -1.98
CA LEU A 87 0.95 8.52 -3.43
C LEU A 87 2.40 8.59 -3.92
N PHE A 88 2.78 7.75 -4.89
CA PHE A 88 4.13 7.76 -5.47
C PHE A 88 4.10 7.63 -7.00
N ASP A 89 5.07 8.25 -7.65
CA ASP A 89 5.12 8.41 -9.12
C ASP A 89 6.00 7.37 -9.80
N GLU A 90 6.94 6.79 -9.07
CA GLU A 90 7.91 5.85 -9.57
C GLU A 90 7.25 4.55 -10.04
N PRO A 91 7.84 3.82 -11.00
CA PRO A 91 7.27 2.56 -11.49
C PRO A 91 7.27 1.45 -10.42
N ASP A 92 8.06 1.60 -9.36
CA ASP A 92 8.13 0.69 -8.24
C ASP A 92 8.20 1.44 -6.89
N VAL A 93 8.03 0.70 -5.80
CA VAL A 93 7.88 1.26 -4.45
C VAL A 93 9.22 1.52 -3.74
N SER A 94 10.36 1.38 -4.41
CA SER A 94 11.69 1.43 -3.77
C SER A 94 11.94 2.73 -3.03
N ARG A 95 11.53 3.87 -3.59
CA ARG A 95 11.68 5.18 -2.93
C ARG A 95 10.87 5.26 -1.63
N VAL A 96 9.66 4.72 -1.61
CA VAL A 96 8.84 4.67 -0.40
C VAL A 96 9.47 3.77 0.65
N LEU A 97 10.02 2.61 0.25
CA LEU A 97 10.73 1.71 1.15
C LEU A 97 11.97 2.39 1.77
N GLU A 98 12.74 3.11 0.96
CA GLU A 98 13.93 3.85 1.40
C GLU A 98 13.58 4.93 2.43
N VAL A 99 12.57 5.76 2.14
CA VAL A 99 12.19 6.88 3.01
C VAL A 99 11.48 6.40 4.27
N LEU A 100 10.54 5.47 4.15
CA LEU A 100 9.71 5.01 5.28
C LEU A 100 10.47 4.04 6.20
N GLY A 101 11.39 3.24 5.67
CA GLY A 101 12.07 2.18 6.40
C GLY A 101 11.12 1.25 7.17
N PRO A 102 10.07 0.68 6.53
CA PRO A 102 9.07 -0.09 7.24
C PRO A 102 9.67 -1.37 7.83
N ALA A 103 9.16 -1.81 8.98
CA ALA A 103 9.56 -3.08 9.59
C ALA A 103 9.07 -4.28 8.76
N ILE A 104 7.94 -4.13 8.05
CA ILE A 104 7.36 -5.17 7.21
C ILE A 104 6.86 -4.54 5.91
N HIS A 105 7.21 -5.17 4.78
CA HIS A 105 6.63 -4.87 3.48
C HIS A 105 5.65 -5.98 3.09
N ALA A 106 4.36 -5.73 3.30
CA ALA A 106 3.30 -6.61 2.83
C ALA A 106 3.12 -6.46 1.32
N LYS A 107 3.07 -7.58 0.61
CA LYS A 107 2.82 -7.63 -0.84
C LYS A 107 1.50 -8.34 -1.09
N ASP A 108 0.69 -7.75 -1.96
CA ASP A 108 -0.54 -8.39 -2.41
C ASP A 108 -0.19 -9.62 -3.26
N PRO A 109 -0.59 -10.84 -2.88
CA PRO A 109 -0.41 -12.00 -3.73
C PRO A 109 -1.29 -11.84 -4.96
N LYS A 110 -0.68 -11.85 -6.15
CA LYS A 110 -1.35 -11.74 -7.47
C LYS A 110 -2.47 -12.79 -7.73
N ASN A 111 -2.75 -13.70 -6.79
CA ASN A 111 -3.82 -14.68 -6.83
C ASN A 111 -4.71 -14.53 -5.58
N HIS A 112 -5.95 -14.09 -5.78
CA HIS A 112 -6.98 -13.82 -4.75
C HIS A 112 -7.50 -15.07 -4.00
N ALA A 113 -6.77 -16.18 -4.01
CA ALA A 113 -7.13 -17.36 -3.25
C ALA A 113 -6.95 -17.06 -1.75
N THR A 114 -8.07 -16.83 -1.07
CA THR A 114 -8.17 -16.40 0.35
C THR A 114 -7.38 -17.29 1.33
N ARG A 115 -7.04 -18.52 0.94
CA ARG A 115 -6.28 -19.48 1.78
C ARG A 115 -4.75 -19.35 1.67
N ASP A 116 -4.22 -18.75 0.60
CA ASP A 116 -2.76 -18.69 0.37
C ASP A 116 -2.11 -17.37 0.82
N ILE A 117 -2.92 -16.34 1.11
CA ILE A 117 -2.47 -15.01 1.59
C ILE A 117 -1.62 -15.14 2.87
N ILE A 118 -1.98 -16.11 3.73
CA ILE A 118 -1.35 -16.33 5.06
C ILE A 118 0.12 -16.77 4.94
N LYS A 119 0.52 -17.43 3.85
CA LYS A 119 1.89 -17.97 3.71
C LYS A 119 2.86 -17.06 2.97
N ARG A 120 2.39 -15.95 2.37
CA ARG A 120 3.13 -15.24 1.32
C ARG A 120 3.39 -13.76 1.56
N ILE A 121 3.07 -13.23 2.74
CA ILE A 121 3.67 -11.98 3.20
C ILE A 121 5.15 -12.26 3.44
N LEU A 122 5.93 -12.09 2.39
CA LEU A 122 7.38 -12.16 2.45
C LEU A 122 7.83 -10.97 3.31
N SER A 123 8.15 -11.23 4.57
CA SER A 123 9.10 -10.39 5.29
C SER A 123 10.42 -10.50 4.51
N THR A 124 10.68 -9.59 3.59
CA THR A 124 12.06 -9.28 3.24
C THR A 124 12.66 -8.63 4.49
N GLU A 125 13.11 -9.48 5.41
CA GLU A 125 14.14 -9.13 6.37
C GLU A 125 15.33 -8.65 5.54
N LYS A 126 15.76 -7.42 5.80
CA LYS A 126 17.15 -7.04 5.52
C LYS A 126 18.02 -7.64 6.61
#